data_AF-A0A9P4DB55-F1
#
_entry.id   AF-A0A9P4DB55-F1
#
_cell.length_a   1.000
_cell.length_b   1.000
_cell.length_c   1.000
_cell.angle_alpha   90.00
_cell.angle_beta   90.00
_cell.angle_gamma   90.00
#
_symmetry.space_group_name_H-M   'P 1'
#
loop_
_entity.id
_entity.type
_entity.pdbx_description
1 polymer ?
#
loop_
_entity_poly.entity_id
_entity_poly.type
_entity_poly.pdbx_seq_one_letter_code
_entity_poly.pdbx_strand_id
1 'polypeptide(L)'
;MFSIYKVKLKTKRTLEQVRNQSVDFEYSEEGLKDALRYYNLIDGLEVIVLKFADEYCLANFNEEDEKTIMEAHYLLEQDEYTGCYINEYERFKRDWENGSCDGEASMVFSDDEIEIIEKLREG
;
A
#
# COMPACT_ATOMS: atom_id res chain seq x y z
N MET A 1 16.88 -14.92 -2.91
CA MET A 1 16.48 -15.30 -1.54
C MET A 1 15.30 -14.43 -1.20
N PHE A 2 14.16 -15.02 -0.83
CA PHE A 2 13.00 -14.24 -0.37
C PHE A 2 12.83 -14.48 1.13
N SER A 3 12.31 -13.51 1.84
CA SER A 3 12.03 -13.65 3.28
C SER A 3 10.64 -13.14 3.58
N ILE A 4 9.96 -13.78 4.52
CA ILE A 4 8.60 -13.40 4.92
C ILE A 4 8.68 -12.87 6.35
N TYR A 5 8.10 -11.70 6.57
CA TYR A 5 8.10 -11.02 7.86
C TYR A 5 6.69 -10.63 8.25
N LYS A 6 6.40 -10.69 9.55
CA LYS A 6 5.32 -9.90 10.14
C LYS A 6 5.91 -8.54 10.52
N VAL A 7 5.26 -7.47 10.07
CA VAL A 7 5.71 -6.10 10.27
C VAL A 7 4.59 -5.22 10.78
N LYS A 8 4.95 -4.11 11.42
CA LYS A 8 4.07 -2.98 11.66
C LYS A 8 4.41 -1.85 10.70
N LEU A 9 3.41 -1.28 10.04
CA LEU A 9 3.61 -0.16 9.13
C LEU A 9 3.85 1.14 9.89
N LYS A 10 4.82 1.93 9.43
CA LYS A 10 5.24 3.25 9.93
C LYS A 10 5.14 4.28 8.80
N THR A 11 3.96 4.39 8.22
CA THR A 11 3.74 5.13 6.99
C THR A 11 3.24 6.56 7.23
N LYS A 12 2.85 6.92 8.46
CA LYS A 12 2.32 8.24 8.78
C LYS A 12 3.22 9.36 8.30
N ARG A 13 2.62 10.30 7.57
CA ARG A 13 3.34 11.44 7.02
C ARG A 13 2.47 12.68 6.85
N THR A 14 3.13 13.79 6.63
CA THR A 14 2.56 15.10 6.29
C THR A 14 2.53 15.29 4.78
N LEU A 15 1.71 16.24 4.30
CA LEU A 15 1.64 16.57 2.87
C LEU A 15 3.00 17.05 2.32
N GLU A 16 3.78 17.76 3.13
CA GLU A 16 5.14 18.21 2.77
C GLU A 16 6.09 17.03 2.54
N GLN A 17 6.02 16.00 3.40
CA GLN A 17 6.82 14.79 3.23
C GLN A 17 6.45 14.02 1.96
N VAL A 18 5.15 13.90 1.66
CA VAL A 18 4.68 13.29 0.39
C VAL A 18 5.23 14.07 -0.80
N ARG A 19 5.08 15.39 -0.80
CA ARG A 19 5.56 16.25 -1.89
C ARG A 19 7.07 16.13 -2.11
N ASN A 20 7.85 15.99 -1.03
CA ASN A 20 9.31 15.82 -1.10
C ASN A 20 9.75 14.42 -1.57
N GLN A 21 8.92 13.39 -1.41
CA GLN A 21 9.19 12.05 -1.94
C GLN A 21 8.83 11.94 -3.42
N SER A 22 7.80 12.68 -3.84
CA SER A 22 7.30 12.65 -5.21
C SER A 22 7.95 13.69 -6.14
N VAL A 23 9.13 14.23 -5.79
CA VAL A 23 9.77 15.35 -6.52
C VAL A 23 10.04 15.02 -7.99
N ASP A 24 10.25 13.74 -8.30
CA ASP A 24 10.49 13.27 -9.67
C ASP A 24 9.21 13.10 -10.51
N PHE A 25 8.03 13.21 -9.89
CA PHE A 25 6.73 13.06 -10.53
C PHE A 25 5.91 14.36 -10.40
N GLU A 26 5.40 14.87 -11.52
CA GLU A 26 4.49 16.03 -11.54
C GLU A 26 3.08 15.61 -11.09
N TYR A 27 2.95 15.17 -9.83
CA TYR A 27 1.65 14.84 -9.26
C TYR A 27 0.76 16.07 -9.15
N SER A 28 -0.52 15.89 -9.46
CA SER A 28 -1.55 16.88 -9.17
C SER A 28 -1.72 17.05 -7.65
N GLU A 29 -2.27 18.19 -7.22
CA GLU A 29 -2.62 18.42 -5.81
C GLU A 29 -3.62 17.39 -5.26
N GLU A 30 -4.44 16.79 -6.12
CA GLU A 30 -5.33 15.70 -5.74
C GLU A 30 -4.55 14.40 -5.55
N GLY A 31 -3.65 14.05 -6.48
CA GLY A 31 -2.77 12.88 -6.35
C GLY A 31 -1.92 12.92 -5.07
N LEU A 32 -1.37 14.10 -4.70
CA LEU A 32 -0.63 14.25 -3.44
C LEU A 32 -1.52 14.03 -2.20
N LYS A 33 -2.80 14.42 -2.26
CA LYS A 33 -3.76 14.20 -1.17
C LYS A 33 -4.18 12.75 -1.06
N ASP A 34 -4.34 12.06 -2.19
CA ASP A 34 -4.69 10.65 -2.20
C ASP A 34 -3.53 9.78 -1.72
N ALA A 35 -2.29 10.10 -2.13
CA ALA A 35 -1.08 9.50 -1.55
C ALA A 35 -0.99 9.74 -0.03
N LEU A 36 -1.24 10.98 0.43
CA LEU A 36 -1.27 11.29 1.87
C LEU A 36 -2.35 10.48 2.62
N ARG A 37 -3.53 10.32 2.03
CA ARG A 37 -4.61 9.50 2.60
C ARG A 37 -4.19 8.04 2.68
N TYR A 38 -3.62 7.49 1.62
CA TYR A 38 -3.13 6.12 1.56
C TYR A 38 -2.16 5.83 2.71
N TYR A 39 -1.10 6.64 2.82
CA TYR A 39 -0.07 6.42 3.83
C TYR A 39 -0.58 6.54 5.26
N ASN A 40 -1.51 7.45 5.52
CA ASN A 40 -2.09 7.62 6.85
C ASN A 40 -3.18 6.58 7.17
N LEU A 41 -3.84 6.01 6.15
CA LEU A 41 -4.88 5.00 6.33
C LEU A 41 -4.30 3.66 6.80
N ILE A 42 -3.12 3.29 6.28
CA ILE A 42 -2.45 2.03 6.59
C ILE A 42 -1.44 2.13 7.74
N ASP A 43 -1.23 3.32 8.30
CA ASP A 43 -0.26 3.51 9.37
C ASP A 43 -0.63 2.70 10.62
N GLY A 44 0.36 1.99 11.15
CA GLY A 44 0.21 1.18 12.35
C GLY A 44 -0.43 -0.19 12.14
N LEU A 45 -0.87 -0.53 10.93
CA LEU A 45 -1.36 -1.89 10.63
C LEU A 45 -0.27 -2.93 10.80
N GLU A 46 -0.64 -4.11 11.30
CA GLU A 46 0.23 -5.28 11.34
C GLU A 46 -0.07 -6.19 10.15
N VAL A 47 0.90 -6.34 9.24
CA VAL A 47 0.74 -7.09 8.00
C VAL A 47 1.85 -8.11 7.81
N ILE A 48 1.64 -9.06 6.90
CA ILE A 48 2.67 -9.98 6.43
C ILE A 48 3.21 -9.45 5.12
N VAL A 49 4.52 -9.32 5.03
CA VAL A 49 5.22 -8.85 3.84
C VAL A 49 6.21 -9.91 3.33
N LEU A 50 6.35 -9.96 2.02
CA LEU A 50 7.41 -10.69 1.33
C LEU A 50 8.51 -9.69 0.98
N LYS A 51 9.72 -9.91 1.51
CA LYS A 51 10.93 -9.21 1.07
C LYS A 51 11.50 -9.88 -0.16
N PHE A 52 11.60 -9.11 -1.23
CA PHE A 52 12.28 -9.50 -2.46
C PHE A 52 13.21 -8.36 -2.90
N ALA A 53 14.50 -8.67 -3.08
CA ALA A 53 15.55 -7.66 -3.22
C ALA A 53 15.49 -6.63 -2.07
N ASP A 54 15.37 -5.35 -2.40
CA ASP A 54 15.37 -4.24 -1.45
C ASP A 54 13.94 -3.75 -1.11
N GLU A 55 12.91 -4.48 -1.53
CA GLU A 55 11.51 -4.09 -1.39
C GLU A 55 10.71 -5.08 -0.54
N TYR A 56 9.71 -4.56 0.19
CA TYR A 56 8.72 -5.34 0.92
C TYR A 56 7.36 -5.19 0.27
N CYS A 57 6.82 -6.28 -0.27
CA CYS A 57 5.48 -6.31 -0.84
C CYS A 57 4.49 -6.88 0.17
N LEU A 58 3.28 -6.32 0.25
CA LEU A 58 2.18 -6.91 1.00
C LEU A 58 1.93 -8.34 0.49
N ALA A 59 1.88 -9.30 1.42
CA ALA A 59 1.63 -10.71 1.13
C ALA A 59 0.39 -11.24 1.86
N ASN A 60 0.04 -10.65 3.01
CA ASN A 60 -1.18 -10.96 3.73
C ASN A 60 -1.50 -9.86 4.77
N PHE A 61 -2.74 -9.82 5.24
CA PHE A 61 -3.24 -8.90 6.27
C PHE A 61 -4.26 -9.61 7.17
N ASN A 62 -4.62 -9.01 8.31
CA ASN A 62 -5.66 -9.59 9.16
C ASN A 62 -7.04 -9.36 8.54
N GLU A 63 -7.97 -10.31 8.70
CA GLU A 63 -9.33 -10.22 8.17
C GLU A 63 -10.07 -8.94 8.65
N GLU A 64 -9.79 -8.49 9.88
CA GLU A 64 -10.34 -7.24 10.42
C GLU A 64 -9.88 -5.96 9.69
N ASP A 65 -8.74 -6.03 9.00
CA ASP A 65 -8.14 -4.94 8.24
C ASP A 65 -8.52 -4.97 6.75
N GLU A 66 -9.27 -5.98 6.28
CA GLU A 66 -9.60 -6.19 4.85
C GLU A 66 -10.19 -4.93 4.21
N LYS A 67 -11.17 -4.31 4.88
CA LYS A 67 -11.80 -3.08 4.37
C LYS A 67 -10.80 -1.93 4.26
N THR A 68 -9.90 -1.78 5.23
CA THR A 68 -8.88 -0.73 5.23
C THR A 68 -7.89 -0.94 4.09
N ILE A 69 -7.49 -2.19 3.85
CA ILE A 69 -6.60 -2.55 2.74
C ILE A 69 -7.28 -2.31 1.38
N MET A 70 -8.55 -2.71 1.24
CA MET A 70 -9.34 -2.44 0.04
C MET A 70 -9.43 -0.93 -0.25
N GLU A 71 -9.76 -0.12 0.76
CA GLU A 71 -9.83 1.35 0.61
C GLU A 71 -8.47 1.97 0.30
N ALA A 72 -7.39 1.48 0.92
CA ALA A 72 -6.02 1.91 0.64
C ALA A 72 -5.62 1.58 -0.80
N HIS A 73 -5.95 0.38 -1.28
CA HIS A 73 -5.66 -0.02 -2.64
C HIS A 73 -6.44 0.84 -3.64
N TYR A 74 -7.71 1.15 -3.38
CA TYR A 74 -8.48 2.06 -4.23
C TYR A 74 -7.86 3.46 -4.34
N LEU A 75 -7.21 3.96 -3.29
CA LEU A 75 -6.49 5.23 -3.34
C LEU A 75 -5.28 5.16 -4.28
N LEU A 76 -4.56 4.03 -4.33
CA LEU A 76 -3.49 3.81 -5.31
C LEU A 76 -4.02 3.75 -6.75
N GLU A 77 -5.21 3.19 -6.94
CA GLU A 77 -5.90 3.12 -8.24
C GLU A 77 -6.30 4.50 -8.81
N GLN A 78 -6.19 5.59 -8.02
CA GLN A 78 -6.44 6.95 -8.51
C GLN A 78 -5.22 7.58 -9.18
N ASP A 79 -4.06 6.92 -9.16
CA ASP A 79 -2.88 7.37 -9.88
C ASP A 79 -3.12 7.36 -11.41
N GLU A 80 -2.90 8.49 -12.08
CA GLU A 80 -3.16 8.62 -13.52
C GLU A 80 -2.20 7.81 -14.41
N TYR A 81 -1.06 7.37 -13.88
CA TYR A 81 -0.05 6.60 -14.60
C TYR A 81 -0.20 5.09 -14.40
N THR A 82 -0.64 4.67 -13.21
CA THR A 82 -0.70 3.24 -12.84
C THR A 82 -2.11 2.71 -12.57
N GLY A 83 -3.08 3.59 -12.31
CA GLY A 83 -4.44 3.24 -11.92
C GLY A 83 -5.30 2.69 -13.07
N CYS A 84 -6.11 1.69 -12.74
CA CYS A 84 -7.08 1.03 -13.62
C CYS A 84 -8.53 1.33 -13.24
N TYR A 85 -8.78 1.91 -12.06
CA TYR A 85 -10.14 2.19 -11.52
C TYR A 85 -10.32 3.67 -11.12
N ILE A 86 -9.76 4.60 -11.89
CA ILE A 86 -9.85 6.05 -11.64
C ILE A 86 -11.34 6.47 -11.61
N ASN A 87 -11.81 6.97 -10.47
CA ASN A 87 -13.21 7.33 -10.22
C ASN A 87 -14.23 6.19 -10.42
N GLU A 88 -13.80 4.91 -10.39
CA GLU A 88 -14.66 3.74 -10.63
C GLU A 88 -14.85 2.86 -9.38
N TYR A 89 -15.11 3.46 -8.21
CA TYR A 89 -15.21 2.75 -6.92
C TYR A 89 -16.13 1.52 -6.91
N GLU A 90 -17.34 1.63 -7.44
CA GLU A 90 -18.30 0.51 -7.45
C GLU A 90 -17.84 -0.66 -8.33
N ARG A 91 -17.13 -0.36 -9.42
CA ARG A 91 -16.52 -1.38 -10.27
C ARG A 91 -15.36 -2.04 -9.52
N PHE A 92 -14.47 -1.23 -8.97
CA PHE A 92 -13.33 -1.70 -8.17
C PHE A 92 -13.78 -2.63 -7.04
N LYS A 93 -14.73 -2.18 -6.22
CA LYS A 93 -15.25 -2.94 -5.09
C LYS A 93 -15.82 -4.30 -5.52
N ARG A 94 -16.61 -4.33 -6.59
CA ARG A 94 -17.15 -5.59 -7.12
C ARG A 94 -16.03 -6.51 -7.61
N ASP A 95 -15.03 -5.97 -8.28
CA ASP A 95 -13.94 -6.76 -8.83
C ASP A 95 -13.00 -7.27 -7.71
N TRP A 96 -12.83 -6.48 -6.63
CA TRP A 96 -12.19 -6.88 -5.37
C TRP A 96 -12.92 -8.04 -4.68
N GLU A 97 -14.23 -7.92 -4.45
CA GLU A 97 -15.06 -8.95 -3.81
C GLU A 97 -15.08 -10.28 -4.60
N ASN A 98 -14.88 -10.20 -5.93
CA ASN A 98 -14.81 -11.38 -6.80
C ASN A 98 -13.38 -11.93 -6.98
N GLY A 99 -12.37 -11.38 -6.29
CA GLY A 99 -10.97 -11.79 -6.40
C GLY A 99 -10.37 -11.56 -7.79
N SER A 100 -10.90 -10.59 -8.54
CA SER A 100 -10.46 -10.22 -9.91
C SER A 100 -9.54 -9.00 -9.93
N CYS A 101 -9.12 -8.53 -8.76
CA CYS A 101 -8.16 -7.45 -8.58
C CYS A 101 -6.88 -8.04 -7.97
N ASP A 102 -5.74 -7.89 -8.65
CA ASP A 102 -4.41 -8.32 -8.15
C ASP A 102 -3.86 -7.29 -7.14
N GLY A 103 -4.68 -6.92 -6.15
CA GLY A 103 -4.48 -5.70 -5.39
C GLY A 103 -3.33 -5.73 -4.37
N GLU A 104 -2.95 -6.92 -3.93
CA GLU A 104 -1.92 -7.08 -2.89
C GLU A 104 -0.51 -6.77 -3.41
N ALA A 105 -0.27 -7.00 -4.70
CA ALA A 105 1.05 -6.82 -5.32
C ALA A 105 1.46 -5.35 -5.54
N SER A 106 0.53 -4.40 -5.43
CA SER A 106 0.81 -2.97 -5.64
C SER A 106 1.22 -2.22 -4.37
N MET A 107 1.08 -2.83 -3.20
CA MET A 107 1.45 -2.21 -1.92
C MET A 107 2.87 -2.62 -1.54
N VAL A 108 3.80 -1.69 -1.80
CA VAL A 108 5.24 -1.86 -1.57
C VAL A 108 5.71 -0.86 -0.52
N PHE A 109 6.62 -1.31 0.35
CA PHE A 109 7.13 -0.53 1.47
C PHE A 109 8.67 -0.54 1.48
N SER A 110 9.26 0.59 1.86
CA SER A 110 10.69 0.73 2.11
C SER A 110 11.07 0.31 3.54
N ASP A 111 12.39 0.13 3.80
CA ASP A 111 12.90 -0.25 5.11
C ASP A 111 12.49 0.73 6.24
N ASP A 112 12.33 2.03 5.95
CA ASP A 112 11.94 3.06 6.93
C ASP A 112 10.42 3.13 7.17
N GLU A 113 9.62 2.50 6.30
CA GLU A 113 8.16 2.44 6.40
C GLU A 113 7.67 1.22 7.19
N ILE A 114 8.59 0.37 7.68
CA ILE A 114 8.23 -0.86 8.40
C ILE A 114 8.99 -1.01 9.72
N GLU A 115 8.38 -1.73 10.65
CA GLU A 115 9.03 -2.27 11.83
C GLU A 115 8.86 -3.79 11.84
N ILE A 116 9.95 -4.53 11.75
CA ILE A 116 9.91 -6.00 11.81
C ILE A 116 9.53 -6.43 13.22
N ILE A 117 8.38 -7.10 13.34
CA ILE A 117 7.93 -7.75 14.57
C ILE A 117 8.51 -9.16 14.64
N GLU A 118 8.41 -9.91 13.54
CA GLU A 118 8.79 -11.32 13.49
C GLU A 118 9.28 -11.73 12.09
N LYS A 119 10.26 -12.63 12.03
CA LYS A 119 10.67 -13.31 10.80
C LYS A 119 9.97 -14.67 10.71
N LEU A 120 9.07 -14.82 9.75
CA LEU A 120 8.26 -16.02 9.58
C LEU A 120 8.96 -17.10 8.74
N ARG A 121 9.71 -16.69 7.70
CA ARG A 121 10.40 -17.62 6.81
C ARG A 121 11.61 -16.98 6.11
N GLU A 122 12.60 -17.80 5.80
CA GLU A 122 13.72 -17.50 4.90
C GLU A 122 13.76 -18.58 3.81
N GLY A 123 13.96 -18.19 2.55
CA GLY A 123 13.96 -19.07 1.39
C GLY A 123 15.03 -18.73 0.38
#